data_AF-A0A2T7BLL8-F1
#
_entry.id   AF-A0A2T7BLL8-F1
#
_cell.length_a   1.000
_cell.length_b   1.000
_cell.length_c   1.000
_cell.angle_alpha   90.00
_cell.angle_beta   90.00
_cell.angle_gamma   90.00
#
_symmetry.space_group_name_H-M   'P 1'
#
loop_
_entity.id
_entity.type
_entity.pdbx_description
1 polymer ?
#
loop_
_entity_poly.entity_id
_entity_poly.type
_entity_poly.pdbx_seq_one_letter_code
_entity_poly.pdbx_strand_id
1 'polypeptide(L)'
;MENAINLKMLGRKIKVVSFKHPEFLERAHELHGTFREPAAWYFDDIYLDEVRAILMKLWRVTGERAYEECTLYVRNFSAEVEQGPVYLFNRLIAQSYGHGKRSQLGEGINVIFGRYRVGGSMRHWRTDVIDMTMEIERFPFAATAMPEVQQAIAAGQCVVEREGADRTPEIIQVEIEKCTFNLNKLNRELLIRREIKPLVA
;
A
#
# COMPACT_ATOMS: atom_id res chain seq x y z
N MET A 1 -5.37 0.32 -18.91
CA MET A 1 -5.76 0.67 -17.54
C MET A 1 -5.21 2.05 -17.22
N GLU A 2 -5.92 2.86 -16.44
CA GLU A 2 -5.41 4.17 -16.01
C GLU A 2 -4.46 3.96 -14.83
N ASN A 3 -3.28 4.59 -14.88
CA ASN A 3 -2.29 4.52 -13.80
C ASN A 3 -2.88 5.01 -12.46
N ALA A 4 -2.36 4.48 -11.34
CA ALA A 4 -2.86 4.80 -10.00
C ALA A 4 -2.66 6.28 -9.62
N ILE A 5 -1.63 6.92 -10.17
CA ILE A 5 -1.37 8.35 -10.08
C ILE A 5 -1.63 8.94 -11.46
N ASN A 6 -2.45 9.98 -11.54
CA ASN A 6 -2.78 10.60 -12.81
C ASN A 6 -2.96 12.10 -12.63
N LEU A 7 -2.37 12.88 -13.52
CA LEU A 7 -2.52 14.33 -13.59
C LEU A 7 -3.08 14.69 -14.98
N LYS A 8 -4.21 15.40 -14.99
CA LYS A 8 -4.82 15.93 -16.23
C LYS A 8 -5.10 17.41 -16.12
N MET A 9 -4.77 18.13 -17.18
CA MET A 9 -5.24 19.50 -17.39
C MET A 9 -6.67 19.50 -17.91
N LEU A 10 -7.54 20.27 -17.27
CA LEU A 10 -8.95 20.46 -17.62
C LEU A 10 -9.21 21.97 -17.75
N GLY A 11 -8.72 22.57 -18.85
CA GLY A 11 -8.72 24.02 -19.03
C GLY A 11 -7.78 24.69 -18.02
N ARG A 12 -8.32 25.59 -17.19
CA ARG A 12 -7.57 26.30 -16.13
C ARG A 12 -7.49 25.53 -14.80
N LYS A 13 -7.86 24.26 -14.80
CA LYS A 13 -7.81 23.40 -13.61
C LYS A 13 -6.98 22.17 -13.86
N ILE A 14 -6.37 21.69 -12.79
CA ILE A 14 -5.63 20.45 -12.76
C ILE A 14 -6.47 19.44 -11.98
N LYS A 15 -6.65 18.24 -12.53
CA LYS A 15 -7.20 17.09 -11.81
C LYS A 15 -6.04 16.15 -11.48
N VAL A 16 -5.93 15.76 -10.22
CA VAL A 16 -4.93 14.82 -9.72
C VAL A 16 -5.63 13.65 -9.04
N VAL A 17 -5.29 12.44 -9.45
CA VAL A 17 -5.59 11.20 -8.73
C VAL A 17 -4.27 10.69 -8.16
N SER A 18 -4.24 10.30 -6.89
CA SER A 18 -3.04 9.79 -6.24
C SER A 18 -3.40 8.86 -5.08
N PHE A 19 -2.40 8.13 -4.58
CA PHE A 19 -2.55 7.41 -3.32
C PHE A 19 -2.78 8.38 -2.16
N LYS A 20 -3.49 7.92 -1.13
CA LYS A 20 -3.65 8.66 0.12
C LYS A 20 -2.30 8.75 0.84
N HIS A 21 -1.82 9.96 1.07
CA HIS A 21 -0.58 10.23 1.81
C HIS A 21 -0.70 11.54 2.60
N PRO A 22 -0.29 11.60 3.88
CA PRO A 22 -0.52 12.76 4.75
C PRO A 22 0.17 14.01 4.22
N GLU A 23 1.41 13.89 3.76
CA GLU A 23 2.14 15.02 3.18
C GLU A 23 1.45 15.56 1.92
N PHE A 24 0.89 14.68 1.07
CA PHE A 24 0.15 15.13 -0.10
C PHE A 24 -1.14 15.85 0.30
N LEU A 25 -1.86 15.33 1.29
CA LEU A 25 -3.10 15.94 1.80
C LEU A 25 -2.84 17.33 2.38
N GLU A 26 -1.80 17.47 3.21
CA GLU A 26 -1.40 18.75 3.79
C GLU A 26 -1.05 19.77 2.70
N ARG A 27 -0.16 19.40 1.77
CA ARG A 27 0.21 20.26 0.64
C ARG A 27 -0.96 20.59 -0.27
N ALA A 28 -1.86 19.63 -0.48
CA ALA A 28 -3.04 19.86 -1.29
C ALA A 28 -3.93 20.94 -0.68
N HIS A 29 -4.07 20.97 0.64
CA HIS A 29 -4.79 22.03 1.35
C HIS A 29 -4.07 23.38 1.28
N GLU A 30 -2.74 23.41 1.42
CA GLU A 30 -1.93 24.63 1.28
C GLU A 30 -2.07 25.28 -0.11
N LEU A 31 -2.16 24.46 -1.15
CA LEU A 31 -2.37 24.90 -2.54
C LEU A 31 -3.85 25.17 -2.86
N HIS A 32 -4.70 25.31 -1.84
CA HIS A 32 -6.15 25.52 -1.97
C HIS A 32 -6.87 24.45 -2.82
N GLY A 33 -6.32 23.24 -2.85
CA GLY A 33 -6.88 22.10 -3.54
C GLY A 33 -8.25 21.73 -2.98
N THR A 34 -9.12 21.23 -3.86
CA THR A 34 -10.44 20.72 -3.50
C THR A 34 -10.56 19.26 -3.87
N PHE A 35 -10.81 18.39 -2.89
CA PHE A 35 -11.13 16.99 -3.14
C PHE A 35 -12.56 16.83 -3.67
N ARG A 36 -12.76 16.03 -4.72
CA ARG A 36 -14.07 15.72 -5.31
C ARG A 36 -14.13 14.26 -5.73
N GLU A 37 -15.32 13.69 -5.69
CA GLU A 37 -15.56 12.34 -6.20
C GLU A 37 -15.57 12.28 -7.74
N PRO A 38 -15.10 11.18 -8.36
CA PRO A 38 -14.46 10.02 -7.71
C PRO A 38 -12.99 10.33 -7.36
N ALA A 39 -12.69 10.26 -6.06
CA ALA A 39 -11.38 10.33 -5.42
C ALA A 39 -10.26 11.15 -6.11
N ALA A 40 -10.52 12.42 -6.44
CA ALA A 40 -9.55 13.29 -7.12
C ALA A 40 -9.43 14.67 -6.47
N TRP A 41 -8.21 15.20 -6.46
CA TRP A 41 -7.92 16.58 -6.08
C TRP A 41 -7.95 17.49 -7.28
N TYR A 42 -8.52 18.68 -7.11
CA TYR A 42 -8.60 19.72 -8.11
C TYR A 42 -7.87 20.96 -7.66
N PHE A 43 -7.03 21.50 -8.52
CA PHE A 43 -6.23 22.72 -8.29
C PHE A 43 -6.43 23.69 -9.43
N ASP A 44 -6.13 24.97 -9.22
CA ASP A 44 -5.96 25.92 -10.32
C ASP A 44 -4.62 25.67 -11.02
N ASP A 45 -4.56 25.96 -12.32
CA ASP A 45 -3.40 25.71 -13.19
C ASP A 45 -2.12 26.43 -12.75
N ILE A 46 -2.24 27.54 -12.03
CA ILE A 46 -1.12 28.28 -11.47
C ILE A 46 -0.24 27.45 -10.52
N TYR A 47 -0.77 26.38 -9.93
CA TYR A 47 -0.05 25.50 -8.99
C TYR A 47 0.53 24.24 -9.64
N LEU A 48 0.57 24.18 -10.97
CA LEU A 48 0.96 22.98 -11.71
C LEU A 48 2.36 22.49 -11.33
N ASP A 49 3.32 23.39 -11.21
CA ASP A 49 4.70 23.02 -10.96
C ASP A 49 4.91 22.55 -9.51
N GLU A 50 4.18 23.13 -8.55
CA GLU A 50 4.15 22.71 -7.16
C GLU A 50 3.52 21.32 -7.02
N VAL A 51 2.38 21.09 -7.68
CA VAL A 51 1.73 19.78 -7.70
C VAL A 51 2.67 18.72 -8.30
N ARG A 52 3.33 19.01 -9.43
CA ARG A 52 4.35 18.13 -10.02
C ARG A 52 5.48 17.83 -9.06
N ALA A 53 5.98 18.84 -8.36
CA ALA A 53 7.08 18.69 -7.42
C ALA A 53 6.70 17.74 -6.26
N ILE A 54 5.48 17.85 -5.73
CA ILE A 54 4.99 16.95 -4.67
C ILE A 54 4.85 15.52 -5.19
N LEU A 55 4.25 15.32 -6.37
CA LEU A 55 4.10 13.99 -6.97
C LEU A 55 5.47 13.33 -7.24
N MET A 56 6.42 14.11 -7.79
CA MET A 56 7.79 13.67 -8.01
C MET A 56 8.52 13.34 -6.70
N LYS A 57 8.28 14.10 -5.63
CA LYS A 57 8.87 13.84 -4.32
C LYS A 57 8.38 12.51 -3.75
N LEU A 58 7.07 12.28 -3.74
CA LEU A 58 6.45 11.14 -3.06
C LEU A 58 6.51 9.86 -3.89
N TRP A 59 6.38 9.96 -5.21
CA TRP A 59 6.17 8.80 -6.08
C TRP A 59 7.04 8.80 -7.33
N ARG A 60 7.98 9.76 -7.46
CA ARG A 60 8.93 9.86 -8.60
C ARG A 60 8.27 9.90 -9.98
N VAL A 61 6.98 10.25 -10.04
CA VAL A 61 6.20 10.38 -11.27
C VAL A 61 5.36 11.66 -11.20
N THR A 62 5.09 12.29 -12.35
CA THR A 62 4.19 13.45 -12.43
C THR A 62 2.73 13.05 -12.69
N GLY A 63 2.47 11.83 -13.15
CA GLY A 63 1.14 11.35 -13.52
C GLY A 63 0.59 11.91 -14.84
N GLU A 64 1.34 12.76 -15.56
CA GLU A 64 0.90 13.35 -16.84
C GLU A 64 0.93 12.39 -18.02
N ARG A 65 1.89 11.47 -17.97
CA ARG A 65 2.09 10.42 -18.97
C ARG A 65 1.95 9.09 -18.29
N ALA A 66 1.59 8.08 -19.08
CA ALA A 66 1.64 6.70 -18.62
C ALA A 66 3.05 6.39 -18.11
N TYR A 67 3.12 5.69 -16.99
CA TYR A 67 4.36 5.23 -16.40
C TYR A 67 4.24 3.75 -16.06
N GLU A 68 5.39 3.11 -15.87
CA GLU A 68 5.44 1.70 -15.54
C GLU A 68 5.10 1.45 -14.07
N GLU A 69 4.26 0.45 -13.83
CA GLU A 69 3.88 -0.03 -12.50
C GLU A 69 4.53 -1.40 -12.23
N CYS A 70 4.81 -1.67 -10.96
CA CYS A 70 5.35 -2.93 -10.48
C CYS A 70 4.63 -3.36 -9.19
N THR A 71 4.83 -4.61 -8.78
CA THR A 71 4.42 -5.13 -7.49
C THR A 71 5.63 -5.27 -6.58
N LEU A 72 5.55 -4.74 -5.36
CA LEU A 72 6.57 -4.97 -4.34
C LEU A 72 6.14 -6.09 -3.41
N TYR A 73 6.99 -7.08 -3.22
CA TYR A 73 6.85 -8.09 -2.17
C TYR A 73 7.69 -7.69 -0.98
N VAL A 74 7.05 -7.32 0.12
CA VAL A 74 7.72 -6.90 1.35
C VAL A 74 7.60 -8.00 2.38
N ARG A 75 8.72 -8.38 3.02
CA ARG A 75 8.81 -9.46 4.00
C ARG A 75 8.99 -8.93 5.42
N ASN A 76 8.31 -9.59 6.37
CA ASN A 76 8.50 -9.42 7.81
C ASN A 76 8.45 -7.95 8.29
N PHE A 77 7.56 -7.15 7.72
CA PHE A 77 7.38 -5.77 8.09
C PHE A 77 6.60 -5.65 9.41
N SER A 78 7.16 -4.91 10.35
CA SER A 78 6.54 -4.61 11.65
C SER A 78 6.64 -3.12 11.91
N ALA A 79 5.54 -2.52 12.34
CA ALA A 79 5.47 -1.11 12.70
C ALA A 79 4.29 -0.86 13.63
N GLU A 80 4.45 0.11 14.52
CA GLU A 80 3.36 0.63 15.35
C GLU A 80 3.33 2.15 15.26
N VAL A 81 2.12 2.70 15.13
CA VAL A 81 1.91 4.15 15.09
C VAL A 81 0.78 4.49 16.05
N GLU A 82 1.06 5.38 17.00
CA GLU A 82 0.05 5.91 17.91
C GLU A 82 -0.95 6.79 17.15
N GLN A 83 -2.24 6.52 17.36
CA GLN A 83 -3.36 7.31 16.82
C GLN A 83 -3.25 7.67 15.34
N GLY A 84 -2.61 6.82 14.54
CA GLY A 84 -2.27 7.16 13.17
C GLY A 84 -2.09 5.95 12.25
N PRO A 85 -2.08 6.18 10.94
CA PRO A 85 -1.82 5.16 9.93
C PRO A 85 -0.35 4.72 9.90
N VAL A 86 -0.12 3.48 9.49
CA VAL A 86 1.19 2.94 9.13
C VAL A 86 1.42 3.11 7.63
N TYR A 87 2.50 3.79 7.28
CA TYR A 87 2.97 3.96 5.90
C TYR A 87 4.27 3.20 5.67
N LEU A 88 4.45 2.72 4.44
CA LEU A 88 5.70 2.18 3.93
C LEU A 88 5.85 2.60 2.47
N PHE A 89 7.01 3.14 2.09
CA PHE A 89 7.30 3.59 0.71
C PHE A 89 6.23 4.54 0.14
N ASN A 90 5.76 5.48 0.96
CA ASN A 90 4.68 6.43 0.65
C ASN A 90 3.34 5.76 0.25
N ARG A 91 3.13 4.51 0.67
CA ARG A 91 1.88 3.76 0.54
C ARG A 91 1.28 3.49 1.91
N LEU A 92 -0.02 3.72 2.03
CA LEU A 92 -0.77 3.36 3.23
C LEU A 92 -0.78 1.84 3.36
N ILE A 93 -0.26 1.29 4.45
CA ILE A 93 -0.28 -0.14 4.72
C ILE A 93 -1.50 -0.51 5.54
N ALA A 94 -1.67 0.14 6.69
CA ALA A 94 -2.80 -0.08 7.57
C ALA A 94 -3.22 1.20 8.27
N GLN A 95 -4.51 1.34 8.57
CA GLN A 95 -5.05 2.43 9.35
C GLN A 95 -6.11 1.93 10.33
N SER A 96 -6.07 2.44 11.55
CA SER A 96 -7.14 2.32 12.53
C SER A 96 -7.79 3.68 12.77
N TYR A 97 -9.03 3.71 13.24
CA TYR A 97 -9.81 4.94 13.46
C TYR A 97 -10.27 5.12 14.91
N GLY A 98 -9.64 4.41 15.83
CA GLY A 98 -10.07 4.31 17.23
C GLY A 98 -10.15 2.88 17.73
N HIS A 99 -10.09 2.74 19.06
CA HIS A 99 -10.29 1.47 19.75
C HIS A 99 -11.71 0.94 19.49
N GLY A 100 -11.83 -0.36 19.18
CA GLY A 100 -13.10 -1.02 18.85
C GLY A 100 -13.56 -0.88 17.39
N LYS A 101 -12.89 -0.06 16.57
CA LYS A 101 -13.06 -0.08 15.11
C LYS A 101 -12.13 -1.10 14.48
N ARG A 102 -12.53 -1.68 13.33
CA ARG A 102 -11.63 -2.57 12.58
C ARG A 102 -10.52 -1.74 11.92
N SER A 103 -9.30 -2.24 11.97
CA SER A 103 -8.24 -1.74 11.10
C SER A 103 -8.59 -2.03 9.64
N GLN A 104 -8.19 -1.13 8.77
CA GLN A 104 -8.34 -1.25 7.32
C GLN A 104 -6.97 -1.27 6.68
N LEU A 105 -6.83 -2.05 5.60
CA LEU A 105 -5.64 -2.02 4.75
C LEU A 105 -5.73 -0.86 3.77
N GLY A 106 -4.57 -0.37 3.31
CA GLY A 106 -4.53 0.55 2.19
C GLY A 106 -4.92 -0.10 0.85
N GLU A 107 -5.16 0.73 -0.14
CA GLU A 107 -5.46 0.28 -1.50
C GLU A 107 -4.26 -0.46 -2.13
N GLY A 108 -4.54 -1.59 -2.77
CA GLY A 108 -3.53 -2.42 -3.44
C GLY A 108 -2.56 -3.11 -2.49
N ILE A 109 -2.95 -3.30 -1.22
CA ILE A 109 -2.17 -4.05 -0.22
C ILE A 109 -2.79 -5.43 -0.03
N ASN A 110 -2.08 -6.48 -0.45
CA ASN A 110 -2.49 -7.86 -0.21
C ASN A 110 -1.60 -8.50 0.86
N VAL A 111 -2.22 -8.92 1.96
CA VAL A 111 -1.49 -9.62 3.04
C VAL A 111 -1.31 -11.09 2.67
N ILE A 112 -0.06 -11.55 2.61
CA ILE A 112 0.27 -12.97 2.45
C ILE A 112 0.26 -13.65 3.81
N PHE A 113 1.02 -13.12 4.77
CA PHE A 113 1.05 -13.60 6.14
C PHE A 113 1.34 -12.47 7.14
N GLY A 114 1.20 -12.78 8.43
CA GLY A 114 1.26 -11.80 9.51
C GLY A 114 -0.10 -11.22 9.84
N ARG A 115 -0.13 -10.11 10.58
CA ARG A 115 -1.39 -9.49 11.02
C ARG A 115 -1.28 -8.00 11.20
N TYR A 116 -2.42 -7.35 11.09
CA TYR A 116 -2.62 -5.96 11.47
C TYR A 116 -3.79 -5.87 12.43
N ARG A 117 -3.70 -4.99 13.43
CA ARG A 117 -4.75 -4.85 14.45
C ARG A 117 -4.77 -3.45 15.04
N VAL A 118 -5.83 -3.17 15.78
CA VAL A 118 -5.84 -2.05 16.72
C VAL A 118 -5.20 -2.53 18.01
N GLY A 119 -4.17 -1.83 18.45
CA GLY A 119 -3.54 -2.02 19.75
C GLY A 119 -3.86 -0.88 20.71
N GLY A 120 -3.24 -0.91 21.88
CA GLY A 120 -3.31 0.16 22.87
C GLY A 120 -4.63 0.18 23.65
N SER A 121 -4.98 1.36 24.15
CA SER A 121 -6.17 1.59 24.98
C SER A 121 -7.20 2.46 24.27
N MET A 122 -8.37 2.67 24.88
CA MET A 122 -9.41 3.52 24.30
C MET A 122 -8.96 4.97 24.03
N ARG A 123 -8.09 5.52 24.89
CA ARG A 123 -7.55 6.89 24.74
C ARG A 123 -6.23 6.93 23.96
N HIS A 124 -5.43 5.87 24.05
CA HIS A 124 -4.13 5.76 23.36
C HIS A 124 -4.15 4.51 22.47
N TRP A 125 -5.01 4.54 21.45
CA TRP A 125 -5.07 3.45 20.49
C TRP A 125 -3.92 3.59 19.49
N ARG A 126 -3.49 2.46 18.93
CA ARG A 126 -2.43 2.41 17.92
C ARG A 126 -2.80 1.48 16.77
N THR A 127 -2.20 1.73 15.62
CA THR A 127 -2.24 0.80 14.49
C THR A 127 -0.99 -0.07 14.53
N ASP A 128 -1.18 -1.37 14.75
CA ASP A 128 -0.11 -2.35 14.82
C ASP A 128 -0.07 -3.14 13.51
N VAL A 129 1.11 -3.23 12.90
CA VAL A 129 1.47 -4.20 11.86
C VAL A 129 2.55 -5.11 12.44
N ILE A 130 2.32 -6.42 12.41
CA ILE A 130 3.16 -7.40 13.10
C ILE A 130 3.54 -8.52 12.13
N ASP A 131 4.84 -8.63 11.88
CA ASP A 131 5.52 -9.64 11.06
C ASP A 131 4.79 -9.88 9.74
N MET A 132 4.39 -8.79 9.10
CA MET A 132 3.55 -8.82 7.91
C MET A 132 4.41 -8.99 6.67
N THR A 133 4.05 -9.99 5.87
CA THR A 133 4.53 -10.12 4.50
C THR A 133 3.37 -9.85 3.56
N MET A 134 3.61 -8.97 2.60
CA MET A 134 2.56 -8.35 1.80
C MET A 134 3.03 -8.01 0.39
N GLU A 135 2.06 -7.88 -0.50
CA GLU A 135 2.21 -7.34 -1.84
C GLU A 135 1.71 -5.90 -1.84
N ILE A 136 2.48 -5.00 -2.45
CA ILE A 136 2.10 -3.63 -2.74
C ILE A 136 1.95 -3.53 -4.26
N GLU A 137 0.71 -3.63 -4.73
CA GLU A 137 0.37 -3.58 -6.15
C GLU A 137 0.40 -2.14 -6.68
N ARG A 138 0.53 -2.02 -8.01
CA ARG A 138 0.45 -0.75 -8.76
C ARG A 138 1.44 0.30 -8.26
N PHE A 139 2.59 -0.14 -7.78
CA PHE A 139 3.64 0.74 -7.29
C PHE A 139 4.38 1.38 -8.47
N PRO A 140 4.61 2.70 -8.51
CA PRO A 140 5.35 3.32 -9.61
C PRO A 140 6.78 2.79 -9.67
N PHE A 141 7.19 2.20 -10.81
CA PHE A 141 8.52 1.58 -10.93
C PHE A 141 9.64 2.61 -10.70
N ALA A 142 9.47 3.85 -11.14
CA ALA A 142 10.42 4.93 -10.87
C ALA A 142 10.63 5.20 -9.37
N ALA A 143 9.62 4.93 -8.54
CA ALA A 143 9.71 5.09 -7.09
C ALA A 143 10.56 3.98 -6.43
N THR A 144 10.89 2.90 -7.14
CA THR A 144 11.82 1.89 -6.61
C THR A 144 13.21 2.47 -6.37
N ALA A 145 13.59 3.53 -7.08
CA ALA A 145 14.86 4.23 -6.89
C ALA A 145 14.91 5.09 -5.60
N MET A 146 13.83 5.17 -4.82
CA MET A 146 13.84 5.88 -3.54
C MET A 146 14.80 5.20 -2.55
N PRO A 147 15.56 5.97 -1.73
CA PRO A 147 16.58 5.41 -0.84
C PRO A 147 16.04 4.34 0.11
N GLU A 148 14.88 4.57 0.72
CA GLU A 148 14.20 3.60 1.60
C GLU A 148 13.86 2.28 0.90
N VAL A 149 13.43 2.32 -0.37
CA VAL A 149 13.09 1.13 -1.15
C VAL A 149 14.35 0.37 -1.51
N GLN A 150 15.39 1.08 -1.98
CA GLN A 150 16.69 0.48 -2.31
C GLN A 150 17.35 -0.18 -1.09
N GLN A 151 17.24 0.44 0.09
CA GLN A 151 17.72 -0.15 1.35
C GLN A 151 16.99 -1.46 1.67
N ALA A 152 15.66 -1.49 1.55
CA ALA A 152 14.88 -2.70 1.79
C ALA A 152 15.18 -3.83 0.78
N ILE A 153 15.40 -3.48 -0.49
CA ILE A 153 15.83 -4.44 -1.52
C ILE A 153 17.21 -5.01 -1.18
N ALA A 154 18.19 -4.15 -0.85
CA ALA A 154 19.54 -4.56 -0.49
C ALA A 154 19.56 -5.45 0.77
N ALA A 155 18.65 -5.21 1.72
CA ALA A 155 18.47 -6.02 2.92
C ALA A 155 17.73 -7.36 2.66
N GLY A 156 17.27 -7.64 1.44
CA GLY A 156 16.47 -8.81 1.10
C GLY A 156 15.05 -8.81 1.68
N GLN A 157 14.61 -7.65 2.20
CA GLN A 157 13.30 -7.44 2.79
C GLN A 157 12.25 -7.05 1.74
N CYS A 158 12.68 -6.66 0.54
CA CYS A 158 11.80 -6.30 -0.56
C CYS A 158 12.26 -6.93 -1.88
N VAL A 159 11.32 -7.48 -2.65
CA VAL A 159 11.52 -7.97 -4.02
C VAL A 159 10.60 -7.21 -4.96
N VAL A 160 11.08 -6.82 -6.13
CA VAL A 160 10.31 -6.07 -7.14
C VAL A 160 9.93 -7.03 -8.27
N GLU A 161 8.64 -7.12 -8.56
CA GLU A 161 8.11 -7.82 -9.73
C GLU A 161 7.53 -6.83 -10.73
N ARG A 162 7.97 -6.92 -11.99
CA ARG A 162 7.45 -6.10 -13.09
C ARG A 162 6.43 -6.91 -13.88
N GLU A 163 5.34 -6.26 -14.28
CA GLU A 163 4.33 -6.91 -15.11
C GLU A 163 4.92 -7.27 -16.48
N GLY A 164 4.86 -8.56 -16.85
CA GLY A 164 5.39 -9.06 -18.13
C GLY A 164 6.90 -9.34 -18.17
N ALA A 165 7.62 -9.20 -17.05
CA ALA A 165 8.99 -9.68 -16.95
C ALA A 165 9.05 -11.20 -16.69
N ASP A 166 10.14 -11.84 -17.12
CA ASP A 166 10.41 -13.23 -16.74
C ASP A 166 10.52 -13.34 -15.22
N ARG A 167 9.86 -14.36 -14.67
CA ARG A 167 9.82 -14.58 -13.22
C ARG A 167 11.22 -14.91 -12.73
N THR A 168 11.72 -14.12 -11.78
CA THR A 168 13.01 -14.40 -11.14
C THR A 168 12.86 -15.51 -10.09
N PRO A 169 13.94 -16.22 -9.74
CA PRO A 169 13.92 -17.22 -8.67
C PRO A 169 13.36 -16.69 -7.34
N GLU A 170 13.61 -15.42 -7.02
CA GLU A 170 13.12 -14.78 -5.80
C GLU A 170 11.60 -14.63 -5.80
N ILE A 171 11.01 -14.24 -6.93
CA ILE A 171 9.55 -14.13 -7.10
C ILE A 171 8.92 -15.51 -6.97
N ILE A 172 9.48 -16.50 -7.67
CA ILE A 172 9.01 -17.89 -7.60
C ILE A 172 9.06 -18.39 -6.15
N GLN A 173 10.13 -18.08 -5.42
CA GLN A 173 10.27 -18.45 -4.02
C GLN A 173 9.20 -17.79 -3.13
N VAL A 174 8.87 -16.52 -3.36
CA VAL A 174 7.76 -15.83 -2.65
C VAL A 174 6.40 -16.49 -2.96
N GLU A 175 6.14 -16.84 -4.22
CA GLU A 175 4.91 -17.55 -4.60
C GLU A 175 4.82 -18.93 -3.93
N ILE A 176 5.93 -19.67 -3.87
CA ILE A 176 6.00 -20.96 -3.17
C ILE A 176 5.68 -20.78 -1.69
N GLU A 177 6.24 -19.76 -1.04
CA GLU A 177 5.96 -19.43 0.37
C GLU A 177 4.47 -19.12 0.58
N LYS A 178 3.87 -18.30 -0.30
CA LYS A 178 2.44 -17.98 -0.30
C LYS A 178 1.57 -19.22 -0.47
N CYS A 179 1.86 -20.08 -1.44
CA CYS A 179 1.14 -21.32 -1.68
C CYS A 179 1.24 -22.29 -0.50
N THR A 180 2.44 -22.47 0.04
CA THR A 180 2.70 -23.34 1.20
C THR A 180 1.92 -22.87 2.43
N PHE A 181 1.91 -21.56 2.68
CA PHE A 181 1.14 -20.97 3.77
C PHE A 181 -0.37 -21.23 3.61
N ASN A 182 -0.92 -20.96 2.43
CA ASN A 182 -2.34 -21.17 2.16
C ASN A 182 -2.75 -22.64 2.29
N LEU A 183 -1.92 -23.55 1.78
CA LEU A 183 -2.13 -24.99 1.90
C LEU A 183 -2.15 -25.44 3.37
N ASN A 184 -1.21 -24.95 4.18
CA ASN A 184 -1.17 -25.24 5.61
C ASN A 184 -2.40 -24.70 6.35
N LYS A 185 -2.86 -23.49 6.01
CA LYS A 185 -4.09 -22.92 6.57
C LYS A 185 -5.31 -23.78 6.24
N LEU A 186 -5.50 -24.15 4.97
CA LEU A 186 -6.62 -24.99 4.52
C LEU A 186 -6.59 -26.38 5.17
N ASN A 187 -5.41 -26.98 5.32
CA ASN A 187 -5.26 -28.27 6.00
C ASN A 187 -5.69 -28.21 7.47
N ARG A 188 -5.38 -27.11 8.18
CA ARG A 188 -5.86 -26.91 9.56
C ARG A 188 -7.37 -26.77 9.62
N GLU A 189 -7.96 -25.97 8.73
CA GLU A 189 -9.42 -25.83 8.64
C GLU A 189 -10.12 -27.17 8.34
N LEU A 190 -9.52 -27.98 7.45
CA LEU A 190 -10.02 -29.30 7.12
C LEU A 190 -9.96 -30.26 8.32
N LEU A 191 -8.87 -30.23 9.09
CA LEU A 191 -8.71 -31.05 10.30
C LEU A 191 -9.79 -30.71 11.33
N ILE A 192 -9.98 -29.42 11.63
CA ILE A 192 -11.02 -28.95 12.57
C ILE A 192 -12.41 -29.42 12.12
N ARG A 193 -12.73 -29.30 10.82
CA ARG A 193 -14.03 -29.74 10.28
C ARG A 193 -14.21 -31.26 10.32
N ARG A 194 -13.14 -32.05 10.24
CA ARG A 194 -13.18 -33.51 10.37
C ARG A 194 -13.39 -33.95 11.83
N GLU A 195 -12.76 -33.28 12.77
CA GLU A 195 -12.89 -33.57 14.21
C GLU A 195 -14.26 -33.17 14.79
N ILE A 196 -14.95 -32.18 14.21
CA ILE A 196 -16.32 -31.79 14.62
C ILE A 196 -17.39 -32.78 14.12
N LYS A 197 -17.05 -33.73 13.23
CA LYS A 197 -18.02 -34.63 12.58
C LYS A 197 -18.44 -35.92 13.33
N PRO A 198 -18.04 -36.27 14.58
CA PRO A 198 -18.56 -37.47 15.25
C PRO A 198 -19.41 -37.16 16.51
N LEU A 199 -20.35 -36.21 16.46
CA LEU A 199 -21.30 -35.98 17.58
C LEU A 199 -22.78 -35.91 17.15
N VAL A 200 -23.08 -36.28 15.90
CA VAL A 200 -24.47 -36.46 15.42
C VAL A 200 -24.58 -37.84 14.77
N ALA A 201 -24.69 -38.87 15.61
CA ALA A 201 -25.15 -40.20 15.26
C ALA A 201 -25.93 -40.76 16.45
#